data_AF-A0A7L9BUB0-F1
#
_entry.id   AF-A0A7L9BUB0-F1
#
_cell.length_a   1.000
_cell.length_b   1.000
_cell.length_c   1.000
_cell.angle_alpha   90.00
_cell.angle_beta   90.00
_cell.angle_gamma   90.00
#
_symmetry.space_group_name_H-M   'P 1'
#
loop_
_entity.id
_entity.type
_entity.pdbx_description
1 polymer ?
#
loop_
_entity_poly.entity_id
_entity_poly.type
_entity_poly.pdbx_seq_one_letter_code
_entity_poly.pdbx_strand_id
1 'polypeptide(L)' 'MSRLNPAAMPVADAARVLTRLGGKPVTEAMIRADIDEGAPVNADGSVNLVHYAAWLVKEMSAGGD' A
#
# COMPACT_ATOMS: atom_id res chain seq x y z
N MET A 1 -17.50 13.65 -6.06
CA MET A 1 -16.41 12.66 -5.95
C MET A 1 -16.23 12.32 -4.49
N SER A 2 -16.29 11.03 -4.10
CA SER A 2 -16.02 10.64 -2.71
C SER A 2 -14.60 11.04 -2.35
N ARG A 3 -14.43 11.72 -1.21
CA ARG A 3 -13.12 12.16 -0.71
C ARG A 3 -12.32 10.91 -0.32
N LEU A 4 -11.16 10.71 -0.96
CA LEU A 4 -10.26 9.62 -0.57
C LEU A 4 -9.74 9.85 0.86
N ASN A 5 -9.80 8.81 1.68
CA ASN A 5 -9.22 8.81 3.02
C ASN A 5 -7.87 8.07 2.98
N PRO A 6 -6.73 8.74 3.19
CA PRO A 6 -5.42 8.09 3.18
C PRO A 6 -5.22 7.07 4.31
N ALA A 7 -6.02 7.14 5.38
CA ALA A 7 -5.96 6.20 6.49
C ALA A 7 -6.81 4.92 6.27
N ALA A 8 -7.73 4.94 5.30
CA ALA A 8 -8.62 3.82 5.01
C ALA A 8 -8.95 3.82 3.50
N MET A 9 -7.97 3.37 2.72
CA MET A 9 -8.07 3.35 1.26
C MET A 9 -8.31 1.93 0.75
N PRO A 10 -9.30 1.70 -0.12
CA PRO A 10 -9.42 0.43 -0.83
C PRO A 10 -8.14 0.13 -1.62
N VAL A 11 -7.74 -1.15 -1.68
CA VAL A 11 -6.51 -1.59 -2.38
C VAL A 11 -6.45 -1.06 -3.83
N ALA A 12 -7.57 -1.06 -4.54
CA ALA A 12 -7.69 -0.52 -5.90
C ALA A 12 -7.33 0.98 -5.99
N ASP A 13 -7.77 1.78 -5.02
CA ASP A 13 -7.49 3.20 -5.00
C ASP A 13 -6.06 3.48 -4.55
N ALA A 14 -5.52 2.68 -3.62
CA ALA A 14 -4.11 2.74 -3.22
C ALA A 14 -3.19 2.48 -4.42
N ALA A 15 -3.45 1.43 -5.20
CA ALA A 15 -2.70 1.12 -6.42
C ALA A 15 -2.70 2.29 -7.43
N ARG A 16 -3.86 2.91 -7.64
CA ARG A 16 -4.00 4.08 -8.52
C ARG A 16 -3.22 5.29 -8.02
N VAL A 17 -3.30 5.59 -6.72
CA VAL A 17 -2.59 6.71 -6.11
C VAL A 17 -1.08 6.48 -6.19
N LEU A 18 -0.60 5.31 -5.81
CA LEU A 18 0.83 4.96 -5.83
C LEU A 18 1.38 4.97 -7.27
N THR A 19 0.63 4.46 -8.26
CA THR A 19 1.02 4.54 -9.67
C THR A 19 1.21 5.98 -10.14
N ARG A 20 0.27 6.87 -9.77
CA ARG A 20 0.32 8.28 -10.17
C ARG A 20 1.46 9.05 -9.50
N LEU A 21 1.77 8.73 -8.25
CA LEU A 21 2.79 9.45 -7.47
C LEU A 21 4.21 8.91 -7.71
N GLY A 22 4.37 7.59 -7.85
CA GLY A 22 5.67 6.92 -7.94
C GLY A 22 6.24 6.83 -9.36
N GLY A 23 5.47 7.18 -10.39
CA GLY A 23 5.89 7.11 -11.80
C GLY A 23 6.14 5.69 -12.33
N LYS A 24 5.92 4.67 -11.50
CA LYS A 24 5.98 3.24 -11.85
C LYS A 24 4.61 2.61 -11.66
N PRO A 25 4.18 1.71 -12.54
CA PRO A 25 2.94 0.98 -12.36
C PRO A 25 2.93 0.20 -11.03
N VAL A 26 1.92 0.45 -10.21
CA VAL A 26 1.60 -0.33 -9.01
C VAL A 26 0.23 -0.96 -9.24
N THR A 27 0.17 -2.29 -9.19
CA THR A 27 -1.08 -3.04 -9.40
C THR A 27 -1.69 -3.49 -8.08
N GLU A 28 -2.99 -3.78 -8.08
CA GLU A 28 -3.64 -4.37 -6.90
C GLU A 28 -3.01 -5.70 -6.49
N ALA A 29 -2.53 -6.48 -7.47
CA ALA A 29 -1.88 -7.76 -7.20
C ALA A 29 -0.57 -7.58 -6.43
N MET A 30 0.19 -6.52 -6.74
CA MET A 30 1.41 -6.18 -5.99
C MET A 30 1.09 -5.83 -4.53
N ILE A 31 0.08 -4.97 -4.31
CA ILE A 31 -0.31 -4.60 -2.94
C ILE A 31 -0.85 -5.82 -2.18
N ARG A 32 -1.60 -6.72 -2.84
CA ARG A 32 -2.07 -7.96 -2.22
C ARG A 32 -0.90 -8.89 -1.85
N ALA A 33 0.11 -9.02 -2.70
CA ALA A 33 1.31 -9.78 -2.38
C ALA A 33 2.02 -9.21 -1.14
N ASP A 34 2.17 -7.88 -1.06
CA ASP A 34 2.76 -7.23 0.13
C ASP A 34 1.93 -7.52 1.40
N ILE A 35 0.60 -7.55 1.29
CA ILE A 35 -0.30 -7.92 2.41
C ILE A 35 -0.07 -9.38 2.82
N ASP A 36 0.06 -10.28 1.85
CA ASP A 36 0.36 -11.70 2.11
C ASP A 36 1.75 -11.88 2.76
N GLU A 37 2.70 -10.98 2.46
CA GLU A 37 4.03 -10.87 3.09
C GLU A 37 4.00 -10.18 4.47
N GLY A 38 2.84 -9.67 4.89
CA GLY A 38 2.61 -9.12 6.23
C GLY A 38 2.48 -7.60 6.30
N ALA A 39 2.24 -6.92 5.18
CA ALA A 39 1.94 -5.50 5.19
C ALA A 39 0.67 -5.20 6.01
N PRO A 40 0.65 -4.12 6.81
CA PRO A 40 -0.44 -3.82 7.70
C PRO A 40 -1.72 -3.44 6.95
N VAL A 41 -2.82 -4.09 7.30
CA VAL A 41 -4.18 -3.79 6.80
C VAL A 41 -5.10 -3.42 7.95
N ASN A 42 -6.08 -2.56 7.66
CA ASN A 42 -7.16 -2.27 8.59
C ASN A 42 -8.10 -3.48 8.71
N ALA A 43 -8.89 -3.53 9.78
CA ALA A 43 -9.82 -4.63 10.04
C ALA A 43 -10.89 -4.84 8.94
N ASP A 44 -11.18 -3.79 8.16
CA ASP A 44 -12.11 -3.81 7.04
C ASP A 44 -11.45 -4.18 5.69
N GLY A 45 -10.15 -4.50 5.70
CA GLY A 45 -9.36 -4.82 4.50
C GLY A 45 -8.88 -3.61 3.71
N SER A 46 -9.11 -2.39 4.19
CA SER A 46 -8.51 -1.18 3.61
C SER A 46 -7.07 -0.99 4.07
N VAL A 47 -6.32 -0.18 3.32
CA VAL A 47 -4.91 0.12 3.60
C VAL A 47 -4.80 1.54 4.15
N ASN A 48 -4.01 1.69 5.22
CA ASN A 48 -3.50 2.99 5.66
C ASN A 48 -2.18 3.28 4.95
N LEU A 49 -2.14 4.30 4.09
CA LEU A 49 -0.98 4.60 3.25
C LEU A 49 0.29 4.92 4.04
N VAL A 50 0.16 5.53 5.22
CA VAL A 50 1.33 5.88 6.05
C VAL A 50 1.93 4.62 6.66
N HIS A 51 1.10 3.72 7.19
CA HIS A 51 1.58 2.46 7.76
C HIS A 51 2.16 1.53 6.69
N TYR A 52 1.52 1.49 5.52
CA TYR A 52 2.02 0.73 4.38
C TYR A 52 3.36 1.26 3.88
N ALA A 53 3.53 2.58 3.74
CA ALA A 53 4.82 3.16 3.38
C ALA A 53 5.91 2.89 4.42
N ALA A 54 5.58 2.93 5.72
CA ALA A 54 6.51 2.59 6.78
C ALA A 54 6.95 1.12 6.73
N TRP A 55 6.02 0.21 6.42
CA TRP A 55 6.33 -1.21 6.20
C TRP A 55 7.25 -1.38 4.99
N LEU A 56 6.98 -0.72 3.84
CA LEU A 56 7.84 -0.79 2.67
C LEU A 56 9.28 -0.35 2.97
N VAL A 57 9.45 0.74 3.73
CA VAL A 57 10.79 1.22 4.14
C VAL A 57 11.51 0.19 5.03
N LYS A 58 10.77 -0.46 5.94
CA LYS A 58 11.31 -1.55 6.75
C LYS A 58 11.74 -2.73 5.89
N GLU A 59 10.92 -3.19 4.96
CA GLU A 59 11.23 -4.35 4.11
C GLU A 59 12.40 -4.07 3.15
N MET A 60 12.48 -2.87 2.58
CA MET A 60 13.66 -2.45 1.80
C MET A 60 14.95 -2.47 2.62
N SER A 61 14.86 -2.26 3.94
CA SER A 61 16.02 -2.32 4.85
C SER A 61 16.34 -3.74 5.30
N ALA A 62 15.33 -4.63 5.35
CA ALA A 62 15.48 -6.03 5.78
C ALA A 62 15.97 -6.96 4.64
N GLY A 63 15.68 -6.64 3.38
CA GLY A 63 16.17 -7.37 2.21
C GLY A 63 17.57 -6.97 1.73
N GLY A 64 18.30 -6.14 2.51
CA GLY A 64 19.59 -5.57 2.15
C GLY A 64 20.83 -6.34 2.61
N ASP A 65 20.67 -7.57 3.09
CA ASP A 65 21.76 -8.45 3.55
C ASP A 65 22.28 -9.38 2.44
#